data_AF-A0A317H081-F1
#
_entry.id   AF-A0A317H081-F1
#
_cell.length_a   1.000
_cell.length_b   1.000
_cell.length_c   1.000
_cell.angle_alpha   90.00
_cell.angle_beta   90.00
_cell.angle_gamma   90.00
#
_symmetry.space_group_name_H-M   'P 1'
#
loop_
_entity.id
_entity.type
_entity.pdbx_description
1 polymer ?
#
loop_
_entity_poly.entity_id
_entity_poly.type
_entity_poly.pdbx_seq_one_letter_code
_entity_poly.pdbx_strand_id
1 'polypeptide(L)'
;MVCRNNQFFCLSILVSVFCFAASSCNKNINSESNKAFVCFTNVSPDASPIRIVFDLTDTLTGSGAIPFGSTSGVAGNPYLTAVAGIHNLQVLGSGGQKYVDGNIALSVSHYYSFFAYDSVTSGGSLRTLILQDVLNPVADTSSSVRFLNFSSNAPFLYVQFTDARDTFYLGNRYFPFVGDRQTPSALSSNSIIKAGTYHVVGTMNSTSFYDFGSMTFTGSKIYTLYTKFPVDSTTTNSLGVIHHN
;
A
#
# COMPACT_ATOMS: atom_id res chain seq x y z
N MET A 1 72.12 -41.74 28.24
CA MET A 1 71.62 -40.35 28.23
C MET A 1 70.51 -40.31 27.19
N VAL A 2 69.25 -40.30 27.65
CA VAL A 2 68.07 -40.62 26.83
C VAL A 2 67.48 -39.33 26.28
N CYS A 3 67.49 -39.15 24.96
CA CYS A 3 66.64 -38.19 24.26
C CYS A 3 65.19 -38.69 24.28
N ARG A 4 64.25 -37.87 24.73
CA ARG A 4 62.82 -38.17 24.69
C ARG A 4 62.06 -37.11 23.88
N ASN A 5 61.51 -37.60 22.77
CA ASN A 5 60.35 -37.17 21.97
C ASN A 5 59.56 -35.95 22.44
N ASN A 6 59.47 -34.96 21.55
CA ASN A 6 58.64 -33.76 21.69
C ASN A 6 57.81 -33.55 20.41
N GLN A 7 56.90 -34.49 20.08
CA GLN A 7 56.09 -34.44 18.84
C GLN A 7 54.57 -34.48 19.06
N PHE A 8 54.07 -34.44 20.29
CA PHE A 8 52.64 -34.70 20.56
C PHE A 8 51.77 -33.48 20.90
N PHE A 9 52.29 -32.25 20.79
CA PHE A 9 51.59 -31.06 21.32
C PHE A 9 50.95 -30.11 20.29
N CYS A 10 51.13 -30.31 18.98
CA CYS A 10 50.59 -29.40 17.95
C CYS A 10 49.28 -29.85 17.28
N LEU A 11 48.77 -31.06 17.57
CA LEU A 11 47.62 -31.64 16.84
C LEU A 11 46.25 -31.46 17.54
N SER A 12 46.20 -30.80 18.70
CA SER A 12 44.94 -30.64 19.47
C SER A 12 44.23 -29.30 19.25
N ILE A 13 44.86 -28.31 18.63
CA ILE A 13 44.28 -26.95 18.44
C ILE A 13 43.55 -26.82 17.10
N LEU A 14 43.79 -27.70 16.11
CA LEU A 14 43.17 -27.60 14.79
C LEU A 14 41.73 -28.16 14.71
N VAL A 15 41.28 -28.94 15.70
CA VAL A 15 39.98 -29.62 15.68
C VAL A 15 38.86 -28.79 16.32
N SER A 16 39.18 -27.81 17.18
CA SER A 16 38.17 -26.99 17.88
C SER A 16 37.63 -25.81 17.06
N VAL A 17 38.26 -25.46 15.94
CA VAL A 17 37.84 -24.33 15.09
C VAL A 17 36.82 -24.74 14.02
N PHE A 18 36.66 -26.04 13.73
CA PHE A 18 35.74 -26.52 12.69
C PHE A 18 34.28 -26.68 13.15
N CYS A 19 34.00 -26.65 14.46
CA CYS A 19 32.65 -26.88 14.98
C CYS A 19 31.75 -25.62 15.02
N PHE A 20 32.29 -24.41 14.82
CA PHE A 20 31.49 -23.18 14.86
C PHE A 20 30.95 -22.73 13.48
N ALA A 21 31.33 -23.39 12.39
CA ALA A 21 30.90 -23.01 11.04
C ALA A 21 29.57 -23.67 10.59
N ALA A 22 29.02 -24.61 11.37
CA ALA A 22 27.83 -25.37 10.96
C ALA A 22 26.52 -24.92 11.64
N SER A 23 26.56 -23.91 12.51
CA SER A 23 25.37 -23.31 13.12
C SER A 23 24.70 -22.28 12.19
N SER A 24 24.65 -22.55 10.89
CA SER A 24 23.74 -21.84 10.00
C SER A 24 22.33 -22.28 10.37
N CYS A 25 21.68 -21.51 11.24
CA CYS A 25 20.26 -21.64 11.52
C CYS A 25 19.49 -21.45 10.20
N ASN A 26 19.20 -22.55 9.51
CA ASN A 26 18.10 -22.61 8.56
C ASN A 26 16.82 -22.43 9.38
N LYS A 27 16.44 -21.17 9.62
CA LYS A 27 15.08 -20.84 9.99
C LYS A 27 14.24 -21.19 8.77
N ASN A 28 13.71 -22.41 8.74
CA ASN A 28 12.69 -22.80 7.78
C ASN A 28 11.53 -21.83 7.97
N ILE A 29 11.45 -20.81 7.11
CA ILE A 29 10.33 -19.90 7.08
C ILE A 29 9.16 -20.73 6.59
N ASN A 30 8.27 -21.09 7.51
CA ASN A 30 7.03 -21.73 7.15
C ASN A 30 6.15 -20.69 6.43
N SER A 31 6.16 -20.72 5.11
CA SER A 31 5.41 -19.82 4.23
C SER A 31 3.91 -19.85 4.49
N GLU A 32 3.38 -20.95 5.05
CA GLU A 32 1.97 -21.03 5.43
C GLU A 32 1.63 -20.18 6.67
N SER A 33 2.61 -20.01 7.57
CA SER A 33 2.46 -19.23 8.81
C SER A 33 2.94 -17.78 8.68
N ASN A 34 3.78 -17.49 7.68
CA ASN A 34 4.44 -16.20 7.52
C ASN A 34 3.79 -15.38 6.40
N LYS A 35 2.50 -15.07 6.56
CA LYS A 35 1.70 -14.35 5.56
C LYS A 35 1.62 -12.87 5.89
N ALA A 36 1.75 -12.04 4.87
CA ALA A 36 1.37 -10.62 4.85
C ALA A 36 0.28 -10.42 3.78
N PHE A 37 -0.44 -9.31 3.87
CA PHE A 37 -1.57 -9.01 3.00
C PHE A 37 -1.33 -7.66 2.32
N VAL A 38 -1.39 -7.63 1.00
CA VAL A 38 -1.03 -6.44 0.22
C VAL A 38 -2.11 -6.15 -0.81
N CYS A 39 -2.62 -4.93 -0.87
CA CYS A 39 -3.47 -4.48 -1.97
C CYS A 39 -2.72 -3.44 -2.81
N PHE A 40 -2.81 -3.55 -4.12
CA PHE A 40 -2.14 -2.66 -5.06
C PHE A 40 -3.17 -1.88 -5.86
N THR A 41 -3.00 -0.56 -5.92
CA THR A 41 -3.88 0.35 -6.64
C THR A 41 -3.08 1.14 -7.66
N ASN A 42 -3.55 1.12 -8.91
CA ASN A 42 -2.98 1.96 -9.96
C ASN A 42 -3.75 3.28 -10.02
N VAL A 43 -3.10 4.38 -9.62
CA VAL A 43 -3.62 5.75 -9.64
C VAL A 43 -2.87 6.60 -10.69
N SER A 44 -2.00 5.99 -11.50
CA SER A 44 -1.26 6.68 -12.55
C SER A 44 -2.02 6.61 -13.89
N PRO A 45 -2.47 7.75 -14.45
CA PRO A 45 -3.32 7.77 -15.64
C PRO A 45 -2.58 7.48 -16.95
N ASP A 46 -1.26 7.72 -16.97
CA ASP A 46 -0.38 7.54 -18.12
C ASP A 46 0.46 6.26 -18.02
N ALA A 47 0.42 5.57 -16.87
CA ALA A 47 0.93 4.21 -16.75
C ALA A 47 0.06 3.23 -17.52
N SER A 48 0.72 2.34 -18.26
CA SER A 48 0.07 1.12 -18.75
C SER A 48 -0.42 0.26 -17.57
N PRO A 49 -1.39 -0.66 -17.77
CA PRO A 49 -1.84 -1.57 -16.72
C PRO A 49 -0.66 -2.27 -16.04
N ILE A 50 -0.63 -2.24 -14.72
CA ILE A 50 0.54 -2.65 -13.94
C ILE A 50 0.45 -4.11 -13.47
N ARG A 51 1.57 -4.81 -13.46
CA ARG A 51 1.74 -6.13 -12.83
C ARG A 51 2.70 -6.01 -11.67
N ILE A 52 2.48 -6.83 -10.64
CA ILE A 52 3.31 -6.84 -9.45
C ILE A 52 4.10 -8.13 -9.39
N VAL A 53 5.42 -8.00 -9.25
CA VAL A 53 6.34 -9.14 -9.16
C VAL A 53 7.21 -8.97 -7.92
N PHE A 54 7.31 -10.04 -7.13
CA PHE A 54 8.22 -10.17 -6.00
C PHE A 54 9.39 -11.07 -6.39
N ASP A 55 10.60 -10.67 -5.99
CA ASP A 55 11.84 -11.46 -6.12
C ASP A 55 12.08 -11.99 -7.54
N LEU A 56 11.69 -11.20 -8.56
CA LEU A 56 11.79 -11.48 -9.99
C LEU A 56 10.93 -12.65 -10.52
N THR A 57 10.39 -13.50 -9.66
CA THR A 57 9.73 -14.75 -10.07
C THR A 57 8.28 -14.86 -9.64
N ASP A 58 7.90 -14.25 -8.51
CA ASP A 58 6.57 -14.42 -7.92
C ASP A 58 5.63 -13.30 -8.37
N THR A 59 4.73 -13.60 -9.32
CA THR A 59 3.73 -12.62 -9.77
C THR A 59 2.51 -12.65 -8.86
N LEU A 60 2.41 -11.69 -7.94
CA LEU A 60 1.30 -11.62 -6.98
C LEU A 60 -0.05 -11.37 -7.64
N THR A 61 -0.10 -10.61 -8.74
CA THR A 61 -1.37 -10.33 -9.45
C THR A 61 -1.87 -11.50 -10.30
N GLY A 62 -1.19 -12.65 -10.25
CA GLY A 62 -1.49 -13.79 -11.12
C GLY A 62 -1.30 -13.42 -12.60
N SER A 63 -2.30 -13.71 -13.44
CA SER A 63 -2.26 -13.39 -14.87
C SER A 63 -2.80 -12.00 -15.23
N GLY A 64 -3.43 -11.29 -14.29
CA GLY A 64 -4.08 -10.00 -14.55
C GLY A 64 -3.17 -8.80 -14.28
N ALA A 65 -3.22 -7.81 -15.17
CA ALA A 65 -2.67 -6.48 -14.90
C ALA A 65 -3.74 -5.58 -14.27
N ILE A 66 -3.33 -4.66 -13.40
CA ILE A 66 -4.19 -3.70 -12.70
C ILE A 66 -4.28 -2.43 -13.56
N PRO A 67 -5.44 -2.17 -14.21
CA PRO A 67 -5.63 -0.97 -15.02
C PRO A 67 -5.71 0.28 -14.14
N PHE A 68 -5.58 1.45 -14.77
CA PHE A 68 -5.76 2.73 -14.10
C PHE A 68 -7.11 2.81 -13.37
N GLY A 69 -7.07 3.33 -12.14
CA GLY A 69 -8.23 3.52 -11.29
C GLY A 69 -8.75 2.25 -10.62
N SER A 70 -8.05 1.12 -10.77
CA SER A 70 -8.42 -0.17 -10.16
C SER A 70 -7.46 -0.59 -9.05
N THR A 71 -7.97 -1.49 -8.20
CA THR A 71 -7.22 -2.13 -7.11
C THR A 71 -7.21 -3.63 -7.33
N SER A 72 -6.16 -4.32 -6.87
CA SER A 72 -6.06 -5.78 -6.85
C SER A 72 -7.17 -6.46 -6.06
N GLY A 73 -7.23 -7.78 -6.15
CA GLY A 73 -8.17 -8.60 -5.40
C GLY A 73 -9.60 -8.44 -5.91
N VAL A 74 -10.57 -8.52 -5.01
CA VAL A 74 -12.00 -8.37 -5.30
C VAL A 74 -12.61 -7.31 -4.39
N ALA A 75 -13.76 -6.76 -4.77
CA ALA A 75 -14.47 -5.80 -3.92
C ALA A 75 -14.79 -6.41 -2.55
N GLY A 76 -14.42 -5.72 -1.47
CA GLY A 76 -14.56 -6.20 -0.08
C GLY A 76 -13.41 -7.10 0.40
N ASN A 77 -12.50 -7.52 -0.49
CA ASN A 77 -11.25 -8.17 -0.13
C ASN A 77 -10.16 -7.85 -1.18
N PRO A 78 -9.55 -6.66 -1.12
CA PRO A 78 -8.61 -6.17 -2.12
C PRO A 78 -7.20 -6.76 -1.97
N TYR A 79 -6.99 -7.51 -0.89
CA TYR A 79 -5.68 -7.98 -0.47
C TYR A 79 -5.29 -9.29 -1.14
N LEU A 80 -4.11 -9.28 -1.73
CA LEU A 80 -3.38 -10.45 -2.18
C LEU A 80 -2.55 -10.97 -1.00
N THR A 81 -2.36 -12.29 -0.94
CA THR A 81 -1.47 -12.89 0.06
C THR A 81 -0.04 -12.87 -0.45
N ALA A 82 0.88 -12.39 0.37
CA ALA A 82 2.32 -12.44 0.13
C ALA A 82 3.03 -13.13 1.30
N VAL A 83 4.24 -13.63 1.08
CA VAL A 83 5.11 -14.06 2.17
C VAL A 83 5.64 -12.80 2.88
N ALA A 84 5.70 -12.82 4.22
CA ALA A 84 6.29 -11.73 4.98
C ALA A 84 7.83 -11.85 5.00
N GLY A 85 8.52 -10.72 4.96
CA GLY A 85 9.97 -10.65 4.81
C GLY A 85 10.41 -9.41 4.04
N ILE A 86 11.70 -9.38 3.68
CA ILE A 86 12.24 -8.37 2.77
C ILE A 86 12.20 -8.95 1.36
N HIS A 87 11.52 -8.26 0.44
CA HIS A 87 11.33 -8.68 -0.94
C HIS A 87 11.73 -7.58 -1.90
N ASN A 88 12.26 -7.95 -3.07
CA ASN A 88 12.38 -7.01 -4.19
C ASN A 88 11.00 -6.89 -4.85
N LEU A 89 10.36 -5.72 -4.68
CA LEU A 89 9.11 -5.36 -5.34
C LEU A 89 9.42 -4.72 -6.69
N GLN A 90 8.78 -5.25 -7.72
CA GLN A 90 8.74 -4.66 -9.05
C GLN A 90 7.31 -4.36 -9.47
N VAL A 91 7.10 -3.13 -9.94
CA VAL A 91 5.87 -2.72 -10.62
C VAL A 91 6.18 -2.62 -12.10
N LEU A 92 5.61 -3.53 -12.87
CA LEU A 92 5.87 -3.68 -14.30
C LEU A 92 4.70 -3.11 -15.11
N GLY A 93 4.99 -2.31 -16.13
CA GLY A 93 4.02 -1.96 -17.16
C GLY A 93 3.89 -3.01 -18.26
N SER A 94 3.01 -2.74 -19.21
CA SER A 94 2.92 -3.48 -20.47
C SER A 94 4.29 -3.54 -21.16
N GLY A 95 4.67 -4.72 -21.65
CA GLY A 95 5.97 -4.93 -22.29
C GLY A 95 7.17 -5.07 -21.34
N GLY A 96 6.94 -5.11 -20.02
CA GLY A 96 7.99 -5.38 -19.02
C GLY A 96 8.77 -4.14 -18.57
N GLN A 97 8.33 -2.94 -18.91
CA GLN A 97 8.89 -1.69 -18.38
C GLN A 97 8.81 -1.68 -16.85
N LYS A 98 9.92 -1.42 -16.17
CA LYS A 98 9.94 -1.32 -14.71
C LYS A 98 9.62 0.11 -14.28
N TYR A 99 8.39 0.32 -13.80
CA TYR A 99 8.01 1.60 -13.19
C TYR A 99 8.59 1.77 -11.79
N VAL A 100 8.74 0.66 -11.07
CA VAL A 100 9.28 0.61 -9.70
C VAL A 100 10.15 -0.62 -9.59
N ASP A 101 11.32 -0.49 -8.97
CA ASP A 101 12.22 -1.60 -8.63
C ASP A 101 12.91 -1.24 -7.31
N GLY A 102 12.53 -1.91 -6.22
CA GLY A 102 13.02 -1.57 -4.89
C GLY A 102 12.67 -2.61 -3.85
N ASN A 103 13.28 -2.50 -2.66
CA ASN A 103 13.02 -3.43 -1.58
C ASN A 103 11.88 -2.95 -0.69
N ILE A 104 11.03 -3.88 -0.28
CA ILE A 104 9.96 -3.66 0.69
C ILE A 104 10.12 -4.62 1.87
N ALA A 105 9.69 -4.20 3.05
CA ALA A 105 9.66 -5.05 4.24
C ALA A 105 8.20 -5.27 4.65
N LEU A 106 7.77 -6.53 4.65
CA LEU A 106 6.42 -6.96 5.03
C LEU A 106 6.47 -7.73 6.34
N SER A 107 5.63 -7.32 7.29
CA SER A 107 5.50 -7.99 8.60
C SER A 107 4.39 -9.04 8.60
N VAL A 108 4.60 -10.12 9.35
CA VAL A 108 3.62 -11.21 9.56
C VAL A 108 2.27 -10.64 10.01
N SER A 109 1.17 -11.12 9.43
CA SER A 109 -0.21 -10.76 9.79
C SER A 109 -0.56 -9.27 9.66
N HIS A 110 0.18 -8.53 8.84
CA HIS A 110 -0.09 -7.12 8.57
C HIS A 110 -0.67 -6.91 7.17
N TYR A 111 -1.48 -5.86 7.05
CA TYR A 111 -2.15 -5.42 5.84
C TYR A 111 -1.49 -4.15 5.32
N TYR A 112 -1.33 -4.03 4.01
CA TYR A 112 -0.68 -2.89 3.38
C TYR A 112 -1.43 -2.46 2.11
N SER A 113 -1.63 -1.16 1.96
CA SER A 113 -2.10 -0.51 0.74
C SER A 113 -0.93 0.11 0.00
N PHE A 114 -0.70 -0.35 -1.22
CA PHE A 114 0.29 0.15 -2.16
C PHE A 114 -0.39 0.93 -3.27
N PHE A 115 0.01 2.19 -3.45
CA PHE A 115 -0.48 3.02 -4.54
C PHE A 115 0.67 3.34 -5.48
N ALA A 116 0.54 3.00 -6.77
CA ALA A 116 1.38 3.56 -7.83
C ALA A 116 0.65 4.79 -8.37
N TYR A 117 1.25 5.97 -8.26
CA TYR A 117 0.55 7.23 -8.53
C TYR A 117 1.43 8.25 -9.25
N ASP A 118 0.80 9.36 -9.64
CA ASP A 118 1.37 10.45 -10.43
C ASP A 118 1.67 10.06 -11.89
N SER A 119 2.23 10.98 -12.66
CA SER A 119 2.68 10.71 -14.03
C SER A 119 3.95 9.85 -14.08
N VAL A 120 4.09 9.07 -15.14
CA VAL A 120 5.33 8.37 -15.47
C VAL A 120 6.40 9.41 -15.77
N THR A 121 7.50 9.38 -15.00
CA THR A 121 8.60 10.33 -15.19
C THR A 121 9.29 10.12 -16.55
N SER A 122 10.09 11.09 -16.99
CA SER A 122 10.89 10.95 -18.21
C SER A 122 11.87 9.76 -18.17
N GLY A 123 12.27 9.33 -16.97
CA GLY A 123 13.07 8.11 -16.74
C GLY A 123 12.25 6.81 -16.74
N GLY A 124 10.93 6.88 -16.96
CA GLY A 124 10.04 5.73 -17.00
C GLY A 124 9.64 5.18 -15.65
N SER A 125 9.76 5.95 -14.55
CA SER A 125 9.44 5.52 -13.19
C SER A 125 8.13 6.12 -12.66
N LEU A 126 7.49 5.44 -11.71
CA LEU A 126 6.31 5.92 -10.99
C LEU A 126 6.63 6.23 -9.52
N ARG A 127 5.81 7.09 -8.92
CA ARG A 127 5.82 7.28 -7.47
C ARG A 127 5.01 6.19 -6.79
N THR A 128 5.42 5.82 -5.58
CA THR A 128 4.72 4.82 -4.77
C THR A 128 4.44 5.32 -3.37
N LEU A 129 3.24 5.04 -2.86
CA LEU A 129 2.88 5.23 -1.45
C LEU A 129 2.56 3.87 -0.85
N ILE A 130 3.17 3.57 0.29
CA ILE A 130 2.92 2.35 1.05
C ILE A 130 2.35 2.75 2.41
N LEU A 131 1.14 2.29 2.71
CA LEU A 131 0.50 2.49 4.00
C LEU A 131 0.25 1.13 4.65
N GLN A 132 0.62 0.99 5.91
CA GLN A 132 0.13 -0.11 6.72
C GLN A 132 -1.33 0.16 7.10
N ASP A 133 -2.20 -0.79 6.84
CA ASP A 133 -3.62 -0.69 7.13
C ASP A 133 -3.94 -1.22 8.52
N VAL A 134 -4.81 -0.49 9.20
CA VAL A 134 -5.31 -0.83 10.52
C VAL A 134 -6.79 -1.19 10.37
N LEU A 135 -7.07 -2.49 10.33
CA LEU A 135 -8.41 -3.03 10.05
C LEU A 135 -9.21 -3.25 11.34
N ASN A 136 -9.26 -2.23 12.19
CA ASN A 136 -10.00 -2.31 13.44
C ASN A 136 -11.51 -2.36 13.17
N PRO A 137 -12.25 -3.29 13.80
CA PRO A 137 -13.70 -3.32 13.70
C PRO A 137 -14.34 -1.99 14.10
N VAL A 138 -15.35 -1.59 13.35
CA VAL A 138 -16.21 -0.44 13.61
C VAL A 138 -17.61 -0.93 13.96
N ALA A 139 -18.37 -0.12 14.71
CA ALA A 139 -19.75 -0.44 15.03
C ALA A 139 -20.61 -0.65 13.76
N ASP A 140 -21.65 -1.47 13.85
CA ASP A 140 -22.59 -1.77 12.76
C ASP A 140 -23.40 -0.56 12.26
N THR A 141 -23.40 0.53 13.03
CA THR A 141 -24.03 1.81 12.65
C THR A 141 -23.03 2.81 12.06
N SER A 142 -21.75 2.45 11.94
CA SER A 142 -20.67 3.34 11.53
C SER A 142 -19.68 2.68 10.57
N SER A 143 -18.88 3.49 9.91
CA SER A 143 -17.82 3.09 8.99
C SER A 143 -16.55 3.87 9.30
N SER A 144 -15.40 3.30 8.95
CA SER A 144 -14.10 3.96 9.04
C SER A 144 -13.69 4.45 7.67
N VAL A 145 -13.28 5.71 7.56
CA VAL A 145 -12.91 6.33 6.27
C VAL A 145 -11.57 7.05 6.38
N ARG A 146 -10.68 6.75 5.44
CA ARG A 146 -9.43 7.49 5.15
C ARG A 146 -9.55 8.15 3.77
N PHE A 147 -8.92 9.31 3.59
CA PHE A 147 -8.84 9.98 2.29
C PHE A 147 -7.39 10.27 1.90
N LEU A 148 -7.05 10.03 0.63
CA LEU A 148 -5.76 10.31 0.02
C LEU A 148 -5.92 11.22 -1.19
N ASN A 149 -5.18 12.32 -1.22
CA ASN A 149 -5.20 13.23 -2.35
C ASN A 149 -4.02 12.95 -3.30
N PHE A 150 -4.29 12.29 -4.43
CA PHE A 150 -3.33 12.09 -5.52
C PHE A 150 -3.50 13.09 -6.69
N SER A 151 -4.32 14.13 -6.51
CA SER A 151 -4.54 15.17 -7.52
C SER A 151 -3.52 16.28 -7.39
N SER A 152 -2.57 16.38 -8.34
CA SER A 152 -1.56 17.45 -8.29
C SER A 152 -2.15 18.83 -8.61
N ASN A 153 -3.24 18.87 -9.39
CA ASN A 153 -3.94 20.09 -9.74
C ASN A 153 -4.91 20.59 -8.64
N ALA A 154 -5.09 19.82 -7.57
CA ALA A 154 -5.78 20.23 -6.35
C ALA A 154 -4.87 20.01 -5.13
N PRO A 155 -3.84 20.86 -4.93
CA PRO A 155 -2.77 20.61 -3.95
C PRO A 155 -3.25 20.50 -2.51
N PHE A 156 -4.43 21.07 -2.19
CA PHE A 156 -5.08 20.94 -0.89
C PHE A 156 -6.58 20.78 -1.09
N LEU A 157 -7.13 19.67 -0.61
CA LEU A 157 -8.57 19.41 -0.66
C LEU A 157 -9.15 19.35 0.74
N TYR A 158 -10.25 20.05 0.94
CA TYR A 158 -11.10 19.89 2.11
C TYR A 158 -12.30 19.04 1.72
N VAL A 159 -12.44 17.87 2.34
CA VAL A 159 -13.44 16.86 1.95
C VAL A 159 -14.58 16.84 2.94
N GLN A 160 -15.80 16.96 2.41
CA GLN A 160 -17.03 16.89 3.17
C GLN A 160 -17.99 15.85 2.60
N PHE A 161 -18.77 15.26 3.49
CA PHE A 161 -19.82 14.31 3.20
C PHE A 161 -21.14 14.90 3.66
N THR A 162 -22.07 15.11 2.75
CA THR A 162 -23.37 15.73 3.04
C THR A 162 -24.49 14.74 2.79
N ASP A 163 -25.44 14.65 3.73
CA ASP A 163 -26.74 14.02 3.48
C ASP A 163 -27.85 15.06 3.72
N ALA A 164 -29.12 14.65 3.67
CA ALA A 164 -30.25 15.55 3.89
C ALA A 164 -30.35 16.11 5.33
N ARG A 165 -29.56 15.60 6.28
CA ARG A 165 -29.67 15.87 7.72
C ARG A 165 -28.39 16.43 8.34
N ASP A 166 -27.23 16.14 7.75
CA ASP A 166 -25.93 16.39 8.36
C ASP A 166 -24.83 16.67 7.31
N THR A 167 -23.80 17.39 7.75
CA THR A 167 -22.54 17.59 7.01
C THR A 167 -21.39 17.12 7.87
N PHE A 168 -20.74 16.04 7.45
CA PHE A 168 -19.56 15.51 8.10
C PHE A 168 -18.30 16.00 7.41
N TYR A 169 -17.43 16.68 8.16
CA TYR A 169 -16.14 17.15 7.69
C TYR A 169 -15.03 16.16 8.02
N LEU A 170 -14.33 15.67 7.01
CA LEU A 170 -13.32 14.64 7.22
C LEU A 170 -12.08 15.21 7.93
N GLY A 171 -11.91 14.87 9.21
CA GLY A 171 -10.74 15.24 10.01
C GLY A 171 -10.56 16.75 10.26
N ASN A 172 -11.55 17.59 9.92
CA ASN A 172 -11.51 19.06 10.04
C ASN A 172 -10.17 19.68 9.56
N ARG A 173 -9.64 19.20 8.44
CA ARG A 173 -8.33 19.61 7.90
C ARG A 173 -8.28 19.53 6.39
N TYR A 174 -7.29 20.20 5.80
CA TYR A 174 -6.95 20.03 4.39
C TYR A 174 -6.10 18.77 4.18
N PHE A 175 -6.39 18.06 3.10
CA PHE A 175 -5.64 16.90 2.62
C PHE A 175 -4.66 17.36 1.54
N PRO A 176 -3.35 17.45 1.84
CA PRO A 176 -2.37 17.84 0.85
C PRO A 176 -2.24 16.76 -0.22
N PHE A 177 -1.90 17.17 -1.43
CA PHE A 177 -1.41 16.25 -2.45
C PHE A 177 -0.25 15.42 -1.87
N VAL A 178 -0.32 14.10 -2.02
CA VAL A 178 0.66 13.16 -1.45
C VAL A 178 2.09 13.50 -1.88
N GLY A 179 2.28 13.99 -3.11
CA GLY A 179 3.52 14.68 -3.52
C GLY A 179 4.79 13.82 -3.45
N ASP A 180 5.93 14.49 -3.31
CA ASP A 180 7.28 13.89 -3.26
C ASP A 180 7.71 13.47 -1.84
N ARG A 181 7.14 14.12 -0.83
CA ARG A 181 7.54 13.95 0.57
C ARG A 181 6.40 13.33 1.34
N GLN A 182 6.43 12.01 1.40
CA GLN A 182 5.43 11.26 2.13
C GLN A 182 5.73 11.27 3.62
N THR A 183 4.70 11.54 4.41
CA THR A 183 4.70 11.22 5.84
C THR A 183 3.58 10.19 6.06
N PRO A 184 3.85 8.88 5.85
CA PRO A 184 2.80 7.85 5.85
C PRO A 184 1.89 7.88 7.09
N SER A 185 2.44 8.18 8.26
CA SER A 185 1.69 8.31 9.51
C SER A 185 0.65 9.44 9.50
N ALA A 186 0.91 10.54 8.78
CA ALA A 186 -0.06 11.63 8.62
C ALA A 186 -1.19 11.26 7.64
N LEU A 187 -0.91 10.35 6.70
CA LEU A 187 -1.83 9.90 5.66
C LEU A 187 -2.67 8.69 6.08
N SER A 188 -2.27 7.94 7.11
CA SER A 188 -2.91 6.68 7.51
C SER A 188 -4.10 6.83 8.47
N SER A 189 -4.37 8.03 8.98
CA SER A 189 -5.42 8.26 9.98
C SER A 189 -6.82 8.08 9.39
N ASN A 190 -7.66 7.29 10.07
CA ASN A 190 -9.08 7.13 9.74
C ASN A 190 -9.96 8.06 10.57
N SER A 191 -11.11 8.43 10.03
CA SER A 191 -12.21 9.06 10.75
C SER A 191 -13.43 8.13 10.77
N ILE A 192 -14.24 8.22 11.81
CA ILE A 192 -15.49 7.46 11.92
C ILE A 192 -16.65 8.30 11.38
N ILE A 193 -17.43 7.72 10.48
CA ILE A 193 -18.65 8.31 9.91
C ILE A 193 -19.82 7.35 10.17
N LYS A 194 -21.05 7.86 10.28
CA LYS A 194 -22.24 6.99 10.35
C LYS A 194 -22.44 6.28 9.01
N ALA A 195 -23.00 5.08 9.05
CA ALA A 195 -23.42 4.39 7.84
C ALA A 195 -24.57 5.16 7.15
N GLY A 196 -24.55 5.20 5.82
CA GLY A 196 -25.51 5.96 5.02
C GLY A 196 -24.97 6.35 3.64
N THR A 197 -25.83 6.98 2.85
CA THR A 197 -25.46 7.55 1.55
C THR A 197 -25.20 9.04 1.71
N TYR A 198 -24.04 9.48 1.24
CA TYR A 198 -23.59 10.87 1.31
C TYR A 198 -23.20 11.36 -0.07
N HIS A 199 -23.54 12.60 -0.37
CA HIS A 199 -22.92 13.35 -1.45
C HIS A 199 -21.53 13.80 -0.99
N VAL A 200 -20.52 13.62 -1.85
CA VAL A 200 -19.11 13.83 -1.51
C VAL A 200 -18.58 14.99 -2.31
N VAL A 201 -18.06 15.99 -1.61
CA VAL A 201 -17.54 17.21 -2.23
C VAL A 201 -16.15 17.51 -1.71
N GLY A 202 -15.25 17.83 -2.63
CA GLY A 202 -13.95 18.43 -2.35
C GLY A 202 -14.02 19.93 -2.55
N THR A 203 -13.43 20.70 -1.64
CA THR A 203 -13.27 22.15 -1.81
C THR A 203 -11.80 22.54 -1.75
N MET A 204 -11.40 23.44 -2.63
CA MET A 204 -10.09 24.08 -2.62
C MET A 204 -10.29 25.60 -2.57
N ASN A 205 -9.59 26.26 -1.63
CA ASN A 205 -9.66 27.71 -1.41
C ASN A 205 -11.10 28.27 -1.25
N SER A 206 -12.03 27.46 -0.74
CA SER A 206 -13.46 27.81 -0.52
C SER A 206 -14.25 28.23 -1.76
N THR A 207 -13.66 28.11 -2.96
CA THR A 207 -14.23 28.64 -4.21
C THR A 207 -14.26 27.60 -5.33
N SER A 208 -13.34 26.64 -5.35
CA SER A 208 -13.37 25.51 -6.28
C SER A 208 -14.06 24.32 -5.65
N PHE A 209 -15.16 23.88 -6.24
CA PHE A 209 -15.91 22.69 -5.83
C PHE A 209 -15.64 21.54 -6.80
N TYR A 210 -15.28 20.40 -6.24
CA TYR A 210 -15.13 19.14 -6.94
C TYR A 210 -16.26 18.23 -6.47
N ASP A 211 -17.22 17.99 -7.35
CA ASP A 211 -18.32 17.07 -7.08
C ASP A 211 -17.86 15.65 -7.39
N PHE A 212 -17.74 14.82 -6.35
CA PHE A 212 -17.36 13.41 -6.49
C PHE A 212 -18.57 12.48 -6.58
N GLY A 213 -19.79 13.02 -6.59
CA GLY A 213 -21.04 12.27 -6.63
C GLY A 213 -21.47 11.73 -5.27
N SER A 214 -22.30 10.69 -5.28
CA SER A 214 -22.82 10.05 -4.06
C SER A 214 -22.08 8.76 -3.76
N MET A 215 -21.88 8.47 -2.47
CA MET A 215 -21.24 7.27 -1.97
C MET A 215 -22.03 6.69 -0.80
N THR A 216 -22.15 5.36 -0.76
CA THR A 216 -22.80 4.64 0.34
C THR A 216 -21.76 3.98 1.22
N PHE A 217 -21.75 4.36 2.50
CA PHE A 217 -20.98 3.72 3.56
C PHE A 217 -21.85 2.70 4.30
N THR A 218 -21.40 1.46 4.29
CA THR A 218 -22.07 0.35 4.99
C THR A 218 -21.47 0.19 6.38
N GLY A 219 -22.32 -0.13 7.36
CA GLY A 219 -21.91 -0.40 8.73
C GLY A 219 -20.80 -1.45 8.85
N SER A 220 -19.92 -1.29 9.83
CA SER A 220 -18.75 -2.15 10.10
C SER A 220 -17.70 -2.22 8.99
N LYS A 221 -17.76 -1.33 7.99
CA LYS A 221 -16.83 -1.31 6.85
C LYS A 221 -15.74 -0.24 6.97
N ILE A 222 -14.60 -0.52 6.35
CA ILE A 222 -13.42 0.34 6.32
C ILE A 222 -13.12 0.72 4.86
N TYR A 223 -13.02 2.01 4.60
CA TYR A 223 -12.86 2.59 3.27
C TYR A 223 -11.58 3.42 3.18
N THR A 224 -10.90 3.30 2.05
CA THR A 224 -9.95 4.34 1.61
C THR A 224 -10.49 4.99 0.35
N LEU A 225 -10.75 6.28 0.46
CA LEU A 225 -11.10 7.13 -0.66
C LEU A 225 -9.84 7.78 -1.19
N TYR A 226 -9.76 7.95 -2.50
CA TYR A 226 -8.63 8.63 -3.09
C TYR A 226 -9.01 9.36 -4.37
N THR A 227 -8.42 10.52 -4.62
CA THR A 227 -8.63 11.18 -5.90
C THR A 227 -7.89 10.47 -7.01
N LYS A 228 -8.51 10.32 -8.17
CA LYS A 228 -7.86 9.92 -9.43
C LYS A 228 -7.35 11.18 -10.13
N PHE A 229 -6.22 11.06 -10.81
CA PHE A 229 -5.61 12.19 -11.52
C PHE A 229 -6.19 12.36 -12.93
N PRO A 230 -6.38 13.60 -13.42
CA PRO A 230 -6.53 14.85 -12.66
C PRO A 230 -7.95 14.95 -12.08
N VAL A 231 -8.14 15.75 -11.02
CA VAL A 231 -9.49 16.09 -10.56
C VAL A 231 -9.89 17.38 -11.27
N ASP A 232 -10.79 17.30 -12.24
CA ASP A 232 -11.41 18.48 -12.82
C ASP A 232 -12.90 18.57 -12.41
N SER A 233 -13.49 19.76 -12.49
CA SER A 233 -14.89 19.99 -12.14
C SER A 233 -15.89 19.42 -13.16
N THR A 234 -15.42 18.68 -14.17
CA THR A 234 -16.20 18.19 -15.31
C THR A 234 -16.24 16.66 -15.42
N THR A 235 -15.38 15.95 -14.69
CA THR A 235 -15.22 14.49 -14.75
C THR A 235 -15.92 13.82 -13.57
N THR A 236 -17.02 13.12 -13.88
CA THR A 236 -17.90 12.45 -12.91
C THR A 236 -17.31 11.19 -12.26
N ASN A 237 -15.98 10.98 -12.31
CA ASN A 237 -15.32 9.74 -11.85
C ASN A 237 -13.93 9.99 -11.23
N SER A 238 -13.70 11.18 -10.68
CA SER A 238 -12.42 11.57 -10.12
C SER A 238 -12.15 11.02 -8.71
N LEU A 239 -13.05 10.20 -8.16
CA LEU A 239 -12.87 9.50 -6.87
C LEU A 239 -12.75 7.99 -7.07
N GLY A 240 -11.73 7.39 -6.46
CA GLY A 240 -11.56 5.96 -6.30
C GLY A 240 -11.85 5.53 -4.87
N VAL A 241 -12.25 4.27 -4.71
CA VAL A 241 -12.67 3.69 -3.44
C VAL A 241 -12.08 2.29 -3.30
N ILE A 242 -11.47 2.02 -2.14
CA ILE A 242 -11.04 0.69 -1.71
C ILE A 242 -11.92 0.28 -0.53
N HIS A 243 -12.54 -0.90 -0.65
CA HIS A 243 -13.34 -1.53 0.40
C HIS A 243 -12.46 -2.60 1.04
N HIS A 244 -11.99 -2.37 2.27
CA HIS A 244 -10.97 -3.24 2.89
C HIS A 244 -11.54 -4.54 3.48
N ASN A 245 -12.82 -4.54 3.86
CA ASN A 245 -13.47 -5.66 4.54
C ASN A 245 -14.96 -5.76 4.24
#